data_AF-A0AAT9GWP8-F1
#
_entry.id   AF-A0AAT9GWP8-F1
#
_cell.length_a   1.000
_cell.length_b   1.000
_cell.length_c   1.000
_cell.angle_alpha   90.00
_cell.angle_beta   90.00
_cell.angle_gamma   90.00
#
_symmetry.space_group_name_H-M   'P 1'
#
loop_
_entity.id
_entity.type
_entity.pdbx_description
1 polymer ?
#
loop_
_entity_poly.entity_id
_entity_poly.type
_entity_poly.pdbx_seq_one_letter_code
_entity_poly.pdbx_strand_id
1 'polypeptide(L)'
;MTKKEELLIDAHIWKRKEFAFITLWGVLEKDKTFYNNSLEGLIQYGNVLCKIVGKDDVVGLTKILNHLGLNFEFVASGLKLMENSKLDYRENVMNKKASFVDYGYEKKFNRIVKDEPEDDKIGWSDRKLKK
;
A
#
# COMPACT_ATOMS: atom_id res chain seq x y z
N MET A 1 9.39 -12.81 20.07
CA MET A 1 7.96 -12.75 19.68
C MET A 1 7.26 -13.98 20.21
N THR A 2 6.08 -13.86 20.81
CA THR A 2 5.31 -15.03 21.26
C THR A 2 4.50 -15.62 20.11
N LYS A 3 4.20 -16.93 20.14
CA LYS A 3 3.36 -17.59 19.12
C LYS A 3 1.99 -16.92 18.94
N LYS A 4 1.41 -16.40 20.03
CA LYS A 4 0.12 -15.69 20.00
C LYS A 4 0.23 -14.37 19.25
N GLU A 5 1.32 -13.62 19.45
CA GLU A 5 1.55 -12.37 18.71
C GLU A 5 1.79 -12.62 17.23
N GLU A 6 2.54 -13.68 16.89
CA GLU A 6 2.76 -14.05 15.50
C GLU A 6 1.45 -14.37 14.77
N LEU A 7 0.56 -15.15 15.40
CA LEU A 7 -0.76 -15.44 14.84
C LEU A 7 -1.61 -14.18 14.62
N LEU A 8 -1.51 -13.19 15.51
CA LEU A 8 -2.22 -11.92 15.34
C LEU A 8 -1.66 -11.10 14.17
N ILE A 9 -0.34 -11.09 13.99
CA ILE A 9 0.31 -10.45 12.85
C ILE A 9 -0.14 -11.14 11.55
N ASP A 10 -0.07 -12.47 11.50
CA ASP A 10 -0.45 -13.25 10.33
C ASP A 10 -1.93 -13.02 9.97
N ALA A 11 -2.83 -13.04 10.96
CA ALA A 11 -4.25 -12.73 10.77
C ALA A 11 -4.47 -11.30 10.23
N HIS A 12 -3.69 -10.33 10.71
CA HIS A 12 -3.77 -8.96 10.21
C HIS A 12 -3.27 -8.86 8.76
N ILE A 13 -2.18 -9.53 8.40
CA ILE A 13 -1.68 -9.60 7.02
C ILE A 13 -2.76 -10.21 6.11
N TRP A 14 -3.38 -11.32 6.55
CA TRP A 14 -4.46 -11.99 5.84
C TRP A 14 -5.67 -11.09 5.59
N LYS A 15 -6.02 -10.22 6.54
CA LYS A 15 -7.09 -9.23 6.34
C LYS A 15 -6.68 -8.15 5.34
N ARG A 16 -5.41 -7.73 5.35
CA ARG A 16 -4.91 -6.61 4.54
C ARG A 16 -4.64 -6.98 3.08
N LYS A 17 -4.37 -8.25 2.77
CA LYS A 17 -4.11 -8.72 1.39
C LYS A 17 -5.25 -8.38 0.42
N GLU A 18 -6.49 -8.36 0.90
CA GLU A 18 -7.66 -8.07 0.06
C GLU A 18 -7.56 -6.68 -0.54
N PHE A 19 -7.11 -5.71 0.26
CA PHE A 19 -6.85 -4.36 -0.20
C PHE A 19 -5.69 -4.31 -1.20
N ALA A 20 -4.63 -5.11 -0.98
CA ALA A 20 -3.53 -5.22 -1.92
C ALA A 20 -3.99 -5.77 -3.29
N PHE A 21 -4.84 -6.79 -3.30
CA PHE A 21 -5.37 -7.36 -4.55
C PHE A 21 -6.28 -6.38 -5.28
N ILE A 22 -7.15 -5.66 -4.56
CA ILE A 22 -8.01 -4.64 -5.18
C ILE A 22 -7.15 -3.54 -5.80
N THR A 23 -6.14 -3.07 -5.08
CA THR A 23 -5.27 -1.97 -5.55
C THR A 23 -4.39 -2.38 -6.73
N LEU A 24 -3.92 -3.63 -6.74
CA LEU A 24 -2.99 -4.15 -7.75
C LEU A 24 -3.69 -4.92 -8.87
N TRP A 25 -5.02 -5.03 -8.87
CA TRP A 25 -5.78 -5.90 -9.80
C TRP A 25 -5.40 -5.71 -11.27
N GLY A 26 -5.17 -4.48 -11.71
CA GLY A 26 -4.80 -4.17 -13.09
C GLY A 26 -3.33 -4.43 -13.47
N VAL A 27 -2.50 -4.85 -12.52
CA VAL A 27 -1.04 -5.01 -12.69
C VAL A 27 -0.54 -6.41 -12.31
N LEU A 28 -1.44 -7.25 -11.79
CA LEU A 28 -1.17 -8.64 -11.45
C LEU A 28 -1.47 -9.51 -12.67
N GLU A 29 -0.53 -10.40 -12.99
CA GLU A 29 -0.57 -11.21 -14.22
C GLU A 29 -1.30 -12.55 -14.00
N LYS A 30 -1.37 -13.01 -12.76
CA LYS A 30 -2.05 -14.24 -12.35
C LYS A 30 -3.31 -13.96 -11.56
N ASP A 31 -4.06 -15.03 -11.35
CA ASP A 31 -5.26 -15.00 -10.55
C ASP A 31 -4.93 -14.82 -9.06
N LYS A 32 -5.94 -14.35 -8.33
CA LYS A 32 -5.86 -14.12 -6.89
C LYS A 32 -5.51 -15.40 -6.12
N THR A 33 -5.93 -16.57 -6.58
CA THR A 33 -5.69 -17.86 -5.90
C THR A 33 -4.22 -18.19 -5.90
N PHE A 34 -3.55 -18.04 -7.05
CA PHE A 34 -2.12 -18.25 -7.18
C PHE A 34 -1.31 -17.40 -6.19
N TYR A 35 -1.60 -16.10 -6.11
CA TYR A 35 -0.89 -15.22 -5.19
C TYR A 35 -1.24 -15.48 -3.72
N ASN A 36 -2.46 -15.92 -3.42
CA ASN A 36 -2.83 -16.35 -2.07
C ASN A 36 -1.98 -17.53 -1.60
N ASN A 37 -1.84 -18.56 -2.43
CA ASN A 37 -1.07 -19.75 -2.07
C ASN A 37 0.42 -19.41 -1.91
N SER A 38 0.93 -18.54 -2.78
CA SER A 38 2.33 -18.09 -2.71
C SER A 38 2.60 -17.26 -1.45
N LEU A 39 1.66 -16.36 -1.08
CA LEU A 39 1.73 -15.57 0.13
C LEU A 39 1.59 -16.43 1.39
N GLU A 40 0.71 -17.43 1.36
CA GLU A 40 0.56 -18.40 2.46
C GLU A 40 1.86 -19.13 2.74
N GLY A 41 2.48 -19.70 1.71
CA GLY A 41 3.76 -20.38 1.84
C GLY A 41 4.84 -19.46 2.42
N LEU A 42 4.90 -18.22 1.94
CA LEU A 42 5.88 -17.25 2.41
C LEU A 42 5.65 -16.85 3.88
N ILE A 43 4.40 -16.67 4.34
CA ILE A 43 4.08 -16.28 5.72
C ILE A 43 4.29 -17.45 6.70
N GLN A 44 3.92 -18.68 6.29
CA GLN A 44 4.02 -19.86 7.12
C GLN A 44 5.45 -20.40 7.24
N TYR A 45 6.18 -20.47 6.12
CA TYR A 45 7.50 -21.09 6.06
C TYR A 45 8.64 -20.07 6.00
N GLY A 46 8.34 -18.78 5.82
CA GLY A 46 9.32 -17.71 5.71
C GLY A 46 10.00 -17.63 4.34
N ASN A 47 9.75 -18.56 3.43
CA ASN A 47 10.29 -18.58 2.08
C ASN A 47 9.31 -19.16 1.06
N VAL A 48 9.54 -18.82 -0.21
CA VAL A 48 8.83 -19.41 -1.35
C VAL A 48 9.80 -19.60 -2.50
N LEU A 49 9.76 -20.76 -3.15
CA LEU A 49 10.69 -21.11 -4.21
C LEU A 49 10.20 -20.61 -5.56
N CYS A 50 11.10 -20.06 -6.38
CA CYS A 50 10.82 -19.69 -7.77
C CYS A 50 10.34 -20.87 -8.62
N LYS A 51 10.70 -22.11 -8.26
CA LYS A 51 10.21 -23.31 -8.95
C LYS A 51 8.70 -23.53 -8.73
N ILE A 52 8.16 -23.04 -7.62
CA ILE A 52 6.74 -23.16 -7.26
C ILE A 52 5.96 -21.96 -7.82
N VAL A 53 6.54 -20.77 -7.74
CA VAL A 53 5.89 -19.51 -8.14
C VAL A 53 6.04 -19.27 -9.65
N GLY A 54 7.19 -19.55 -10.25
CA GLY A 54 7.53 -19.09 -11.59
C GLY A 54 8.33 -17.79 -11.53
N LYS A 55 9.33 -17.66 -12.42
CA LYS A 55 10.31 -16.57 -12.37
C LYS A 55 9.68 -15.19 -12.60
N ASP A 56 8.72 -15.10 -13.53
CA ASP A 56 8.06 -13.84 -13.87
C ASP A 56 7.00 -13.47 -12.81
N ASP A 57 6.33 -14.49 -12.27
CA ASP A 57 5.29 -14.35 -11.25
C ASP A 57 5.80 -13.86 -9.89
N VAL A 58 7.10 -14.05 -9.62
CA VAL A 58 7.81 -13.47 -8.47
C VAL A 58 7.71 -11.95 -8.48
N VAL A 59 7.72 -11.30 -9.64
CA VAL A 59 7.56 -9.84 -9.73
C VAL A 59 6.16 -9.41 -9.26
N GLY A 60 5.11 -10.15 -9.63
CA GLY A 60 3.76 -9.91 -9.12
C GLY A 60 3.68 -10.08 -7.60
N LEU A 61 4.31 -11.13 -7.07
CA LEU A 61 4.35 -11.38 -5.63
C LEU A 61 5.08 -10.27 -4.86
N THR A 62 6.23 -9.79 -5.37
CA THR A 62 6.96 -8.68 -4.72
C THR A 62 6.15 -7.39 -4.67
N LYS A 63 5.35 -7.08 -5.69
CA LYS A 63 4.42 -5.94 -5.66
C LYS A 63 3.42 -6.07 -4.51
N ILE A 64 2.87 -7.27 -4.30
CA ILE A 64 1.94 -7.54 -3.19
C ILE A 64 2.64 -7.37 -1.84
N LEU A 65 3.85 -7.93 -1.68
CA LEU A 65 4.62 -7.81 -0.44
C LEU A 65 4.97 -6.36 -0.11
N ASN A 66 5.42 -5.60 -1.11
CA ASN A 66 5.68 -4.17 -0.97
C ASN A 66 4.44 -3.40 -0.56
N HIS A 67 3.28 -3.71 -1.15
CA HIS A 67 2.02 -3.06 -0.81
C HIS A 67 1.56 -3.39 0.61
N LEU A 68 1.81 -4.63 1.07
CA LEU A 68 1.55 -5.04 2.44
C LEU A 68 2.52 -4.35 3.43
N GLY A 69 3.74 -4.02 3.00
CA GLY A 69 4.80 -3.47 3.84
C GLY A 69 5.63 -4.56 4.51
N LEU A 70 5.78 -5.71 3.86
CA LEU A 70 6.63 -6.80 4.32
C LEU A 70 8.02 -6.69 3.69
N ASN A 71 9.06 -6.78 4.53
CA ASN A 71 10.44 -6.79 4.08
C ASN A 71 10.84 -8.21 3.60
N PHE A 72 11.46 -8.31 2.43
CA PHE A 72 11.88 -9.57 1.84
C PHE A 72 13.22 -9.43 1.12
N GLU A 73 13.89 -10.56 0.90
CA GLU A 73 15.13 -10.69 0.15
C GLU A 73 14.97 -11.71 -0.98
N PHE A 74 15.66 -11.46 -2.10
CA PHE A 74 15.80 -12.45 -3.16
C PHE A 74 16.92 -13.41 -2.78
N VAL A 75 16.61 -14.70 -2.80
CA VAL A 75 17.58 -15.78 -2.60
C VAL A 75 17.73 -16.57 -3.90
N ALA A 76 18.84 -17.29 -4.07
CA ALA A 76 19.16 -18.01 -5.31
C ALA A 76 18.01 -18.91 -5.83
N SER A 77 17.16 -19.40 -4.93
CA SER A 77 16.06 -20.31 -5.24
C SER A 77 14.67 -19.66 -5.17
N GLY A 78 14.53 -18.38 -4.83
CA GLY A 78 13.23 -17.86 -4.40
C GLY A 78 13.19 -16.46 -3.78
N LEU A 79 12.13 -16.25 -3.02
CA LEU A 79 11.94 -15.12 -2.13
C LEU A 79 11.92 -15.61 -0.69
N LYS A 80 12.47 -14.81 0.22
CA LYS A 80 12.47 -15.09 1.66
C LYS A 80 12.10 -13.83 2.43
N LEU A 81 11.32 -13.96 3.49
CA LEU A 81 11.10 -12.85 4.42
C LEU A 81 12.37 -12.62 5.22
N MET A 82 12.71 -11.34 5.42
CA MET A 82 13.80 -10.99 6.34
C MET A 82 13.44 -11.44 7.76
N GLU A 83 14.45 -11.75 8.57
CA GLU A 83 14.27 -12.33 9.92
C GLU A 83 13.33 -11.50 10.81
N ASN A 84 13.43 -10.17 10.75
CA ASN A 84 12.60 -9.24 11.53
C ASN A 84 11.35 -8.74 10.78
N SER A 85 11.07 -9.23 9.57
CA SER A 85 10.02 -8.69 8.70
C SER A 85 8.62 -8.62 9.36
N LYS A 86 8.23 -9.65 10.12
CA LYS A 86 6.95 -9.66 10.85
C LYS A 86 6.93 -8.67 12.03
N LEU A 87 8.07 -8.48 12.71
CA LEU A 87 8.20 -7.47 13.77
C LEU A 87 8.11 -6.06 13.17
N ASP A 88 8.86 -5.81 12.10
CA ASP A 88 8.85 -4.55 11.38
C ASP A 88 7.45 -4.23 10.87
N TYR A 89 6.73 -5.22 10.33
CA TYR A 89 5.36 -5.08 9.90
C TYR A 89 4.44 -4.69 11.08
N ARG A 90 4.59 -5.34 12.24
CA ARG A 90 3.79 -5.01 13.42
C ARG A 90 4.01 -3.54 13.83
N GLU A 91 5.24 -3.07 13.85
CA GLU A 91 5.57 -1.72 14.28
C GLU A 91 5.15 -0.66 13.26
N ASN A 92 5.45 -0.89 11.98
CA ASN A 92 5.30 0.11 10.92
C ASN A 92 3.94 0.10 10.23
N VAL A 93 3.20 -1.01 10.31
CA VAL A 93 1.91 -1.19 9.61
C VAL A 93 0.78 -1.36 10.60
N MET A 94 0.85 -2.35 11.49
CA MET A 94 -0.24 -2.68 12.41
C MET A 94 -0.41 -1.63 13.52
N ASN A 95 0.71 -1.22 14.12
CA ASN A 95 0.74 -0.25 15.22
C ASN A 95 1.11 1.16 14.76
N LYS A 96 1.05 1.43 13.45
CA LYS A 96 1.45 2.72 12.89
C LYS A 96 0.65 3.82 13.59
N LYS A 97 1.32 4.58 14.45
CA LYS A 97 0.71 5.78 15.05
C LYS A 97 0.38 6.72 13.89
N ALA A 98 -0.86 7.20 13.85
CA ALA A 98 -1.22 8.26 12.93
C ALA A 98 -0.29 9.44 13.22
N SER A 99 0.67 9.68 12.34
CA SER A 99 1.42 10.93 12.34
C SER A 99 0.43 11.99 11.87
N PHE A 100 -0.22 12.65 12.82
CA PHE A 100 -0.90 13.91 12.53
C PHE A 100 0.20 14.89 12.11
N VAL A 101 0.41 14.99 10.81
CA VAL A 101 1.12 16.13 10.25
C VAL A 101 0.17 17.29 10.47
N ASP A 102 0.44 18.10 11.48
CA ASP A 102 -0.23 19.38 11.63
C ASP A 102 0.20 20.21 10.43
N TYR A 103 -0.64 20.24 9.40
CA TYR A 103 -0.34 20.96 8.17
C TYR A 103 -0.29 22.48 8.39
N GLY A 104 -0.49 22.97 9.62
CA GLY A 104 -0.40 24.39 9.93
C GLY A 104 -1.27 25.22 9.01
N TYR A 105 -2.38 24.65 8.51
CA TYR A 105 -3.40 25.43 7.84
C TYR A 105 -3.97 26.33 8.92
N GLU A 106 -3.42 27.53 9.02
CA GLU A 106 -4.10 28.63 9.68
C GLU A 106 -5.53 28.60 9.15
N LYS A 107 -6.48 28.28 10.04
CA LYS A 107 -7.90 28.49 9.78
C LYS A 107 -8.11 29.99 9.68
N LYS A 108 -7.67 30.60 8.58
CA LYS A 108 -8.22 31.86 8.12
C LYS A 108 -9.64 31.53 7.75
N PHE A 109 -10.55 31.81 8.67
CA PHE A 109 -11.96 31.94 8.35
C PHE A 109 -12.06 33.02 7.27
N ASN A 110 -12.00 32.63 6.00
CA ASN A 110 -12.49 33.44 4.92
C ASN A 110 -14.00 33.50 5.10
N ARG A 111 -14.44 34.40 5.99
CA ARG A 111 -15.78 34.97 5.93
C ARG A 111 -15.83 35.64 4.55
N ILE A 112 -16.40 34.93 3.59
CA ILE A 112 -16.83 35.51 2.32
C ILE A 112 -17.99 36.43 2.69
N VAL A 113 -17.66 37.63 3.17
CA VAL A 113 -18.56 38.76 3.02
C VAL A 113 -18.55 39.02 1.52
N LYS A 114 -19.74 38.96 0.91
CA LYS A 114 -19.91 39.42 -0.47
C LYS A 114 -19.61 40.91 -0.47
N ASP A 115 -18.38 41.27 -0.78
CA ASP A 115 -18.08 42.62 -1.23
C ASP A 115 -18.77 42.80 -2.59
N GLU A 116 -19.42 43.94 -2.71
CA GLU A 116 -20.22 44.38 -3.84
C GLU A 116 -19.48 44.23 -5.18
N PRO A 117 -20.20 44.03 -6.30
CA PRO A 117 -19.57 43.81 -7.60
C PRO A 117 -18.79 45.06 -8.01
N GLU A 118 -17.45 44.97 -8.03
CA GLU A 118 -16.60 45.89 -8.78
C GLU A 118 -16.82 45.62 -10.28
N ASP A 119 -17.49 46.56 -10.95
CA ASP A 119 -18.05 46.48 -12.30
C ASP A 119 -17.04 46.24 -13.46
N ASP A 120 -15.75 46.02 -13.21
CA ASP A 120 -14.73 46.01 -14.28
C ASP A 120 -13.75 44.81 -14.29
N LYS A 121 -14.06 43.71 -13.60
CA LYS A 121 -13.21 42.50 -13.65
C LYS A 121 -13.77 41.46 -14.62
N ILE A 122 -13.18 41.41 -15.82
CA ILE A 122 -13.40 40.37 -16.83
C ILE A 122 -13.16 38.98 -16.18
N GLY A 123 -14.22 38.18 -16.11
CA GLY A 123 -14.18 36.85 -15.51
C GLY A 123 -13.37 35.86 -16.35
N TRP A 124 -12.84 34.82 -15.70
CA TRP A 124 -12.06 33.75 -16.34
C TRP A 124 -12.77 33.06 -17.52
N SER A 125 -14.09 33.19 -17.63
CA SER A 125 -14.93 32.64 -18.70
C SER A 125 -14.90 33.43 -20.01
N ASP A 126 -14.34 34.66 -20.04
CA ASP A 126 -14.41 35.53 -21.23
C ASP A 126 -13.18 35.47 -22.14
N ARG A 127 -12.26 34.52 -21.93
CA ARG A 127 -11.17 34.27 -22.87
C ARG A 127 -11.67 33.48 -24.09
N LYS A 128 -12.48 34.11 -24.94
CA LYS A 128 -12.69 33.61 -26.31
C LYS A 128 -11.43 33.88 -27.12
N LEU A 129 -10.66 32.81 -27.37
CA LEU A 129 -9.60 32.76 -28.37
C LEU A 129 -10.11 33.26 -29.73
N LYS A 130 -9.47 34.28 -30.29
CA LYS A 130 -9.53 34.57 -31.72
C LYS A 130 -8.12 34.84 -32.25
N LYS A 131 -7.86 34.26 -33.43
CA LYS A 131 -6.74 34.56 -34.33
C LYS A 131 -6.73 36.04 -34.70
#